data_AF-A0A9R1CX85-F1
#
_entry.id   AF-A0A9R1CX85-F1
#
_cell.length_a   1.000
_cell.length_b   1.000
_cell.length_c   1.000
_cell.angle_alpha   90.00
_cell.angle_beta   90.00
_cell.angle_gamma   90.00
#
_symmetry.space_group_name_H-M   'P 1'
#
loop_
_entity.id
_entity.type
_entity.pdbx_description
1 polymer ?
#
loop_
_entity_poly.entity_id
_entity_poly.type
_entity_poly.pdbx_seq_one_letter_code
_entity_poly.pdbx_strand_id
1 'polypeptide(L)'
;MYYKGKIYSGEPWTAEENQKLKEMAKAQKPFYEIAESFKPKRTINAVFLHAREISRLDSGVRLFDDDGTKPKSDIFPNNNVKWTEKDDKDLIHMFKEVKMSYDEMAKRLGRSTNSITSRLCAICKDKDTNRLRNYTFSSLFDSIRFLIYAKPLNQ
;
A
#
# COMPACT_ATOMS: atom_id res chain seq x y z
N MET A 1 -8.67 8.14 -26.51
CA MET A 1 -7.47 7.31 -26.30
C MET A 1 -7.80 6.25 -25.27
N TYR A 2 -8.00 5.00 -25.69
CA TYR A 2 -8.25 3.88 -24.77
C TYR A 2 -6.91 3.25 -24.37
N TYR A 3 -6.68 3.11 -23.07
CA TYR A 3 -5.47 2.48 -22.53
C TYR A 3 -5.40 1.02 -23.00
N LYS A 4 -4.36 0.67 -23.78
CA LYS A 4 -3.95 -0.72 -24.04
C LYS A 4 -3.29 -1.29 -22.78
N GLY A 5 -4.08 -1.53 -21.74
CA GLY A 5 -3.65 -2.31 -20.58
C GLY A 5 -3.41 -3.76 -21.00
N LYS A 6 -2.31 -4.37 -20.53
CA LYS A 6 -1.99 -5.78 -20.76
C LYS A 6 -3.23 -6.63 -20.44
N ILE A 7 -3.76 -7.29 -21.46
CA ILE A 7 -5.03 -8.02 -21.37
C ILE A 7 -4.72 -9.37 -20.69
N TYR A 8 -5.03 -9.50 -19.39
CA TYR A 8 -4.79 -10.75 -18.63
C TYR A 8 -5.76 -11.88 -18.99
N SER A 9 -6.64 -11.67 -19.97
CA SER A 9 -7.43 -12.68 -20.69
C SER A 9 -7.80 -12.02 -22.02
N GLY A 10 -7.21 -12.43 -23.15
CA GLY A 10 -7.19 -11.67 -24.42
C GLY A 10 -8.52 -11.19 -25.02
N GLU A 11 -9.67 -11.56 -24.45
CA GLU A 11 -10.99 -11.12 -24.91
C GLU A 11 -11.40 -9.77 -24.28
N PRO A 12 -12.01 -8.85 -25.05
CA PRO A 12 -12.59 -7.63 -24.51
C PRO A 12 -13.78 -7.94 -23.58
N TRP A 13 -14.06 -7.05 -22.62
CA TRP A 13 -15.23 -7.17 -21.75
C TRP A 13 -16.52 -6.82 -22.51
N THR A 14 -17.50 -7.70 -22.44
CA THR A 14 -18.82 -7.50 -23.05
C THR A 14 -19.70 -6.58 -22.20
N ALA A 15 -20.74 -5.99 -22.81
CA ALA A 15 -21.69 -5.15 -22.09
C ALA A 15 -22.43 -5.93 -20.99
N GLU A 16 -22.75 -7.20 -21.24
CA GLU A 16 -23.38 -8.11 -20.27
C GLU A 16 -22.48 -8.38 -19.07
N GLU A 17 -21.18 -8.66 -19.32
CA GLU A 17 -20.22 -8.86 -18.24
C GLU A 17 -20.07 -7.60 -17.39
N ASN A 18 -20.06 -6.41 -18.02
CA ASN A 18 -19.99 -5.13 -17.32
C ASN A 18 -21.22 -4.91 -16.43
N GLN A 19 -22.41 -5.18 -16.95
CA GLN A 19 -23.66 -5.04 -16.20
C GLN A 19 -23.69 -5.99 -15.00
N LYS A 20 -23.34 -7.26 -15.21
CA LYS A 20 -23.25 -8.26 -14.14
C LYS A 20 -22.22 -7.87 -13.07
N LEU A 21 -21.07 -7.33 -13.47
CA LEU A 21 -20.04 -6.84 -12.55
C LEU A 21 -20.57 -5.67 -11.70
N LYS A 22 -21.30 -4.73 -12.31
CA LYS A 22 -21.95 -3.61 -11.59
C LYS A 22 -22.99 -4.10 -10.59
N GLU A 23 -23.81 -5.08 -10.94
CA GLU A 23 -24.84 -5.65 -10.06
C GLU A 23 -24.23 -6.36 -8.84
N MET A 24 -23.20 -7.18 -9.05
CA MET A 24 -22.53 -7.88 -7.95
C MET A 24 -21.74 -6.92 -7.05
N ALA A 25 -21.12 -5.89 -7.63
CA ALA A 25 -20.46 -4.81 -6.90
C ALA A 25 -21.46 -4.02 -6.05
N LYS A 26 -22.65 -3.71 -6.59
CA LYS A 26 -23.75 -3.06 -5.84
C LYS A 26 -24.26 -3.93 -4.69
N ALA A 27 -24.26 -5.26 -4.87
CA ALA A 27 -24.59 -6.23 -3.84
C ALA A 27 -23.46 -6.47 -2.82
N GLN A 28 -22.33 -5.75 -2.92
CA GLN A 28 -21.15 -5.87 -2.05
C GLN A 28 -20.58 -7.30 -1.97
N LYS A 29 -20.68 -8.07 -3.07
CA LYS A 29 -20.10 -9.41 -3.10
C LYS A 29 -18.57 -9.36 -3.08
N PRO A 30 -17.89 -10.30 -2.40
CA PRO A 30 -16.44 -10.35 -2.43
C PRO A 30 -15.92 -10.79 -3.81
N PHE A 31 -14.74 -10.30 -4.21
CA PHE A 31 -14.21 -10.50 -5.57
C PHE A 31 -14.03 -11.96 -6.00
N TYR A 32 -13.80 -12.88 -5.05
CA TYR A 32 -13.67 -14.29 -5.39
C TYR A 32 -15.00 -14.88 -5.90
N GLU A 33 -16.15 -14.54 -5.29
CA GLU A 33 -17.48 -14.95 -5.76
C GLU A 33 -17.81 -14.32 -7.11
N ILE A 34 -17.46 -13.05 -7.27
CA ILE A 34 -17.63 -12.34 -8.53
C ILE A 34 -16.85 -13.09 -9.63
N ALA A 35 -15.59 -13.45 -9.36
CA ALA A 35 -14.72 -14.13 -10.31
C ALA A 35 -15.19 -15.55 -10.66
N GLU A 36 -15.72 -16.32 -9.70
CA GLU A 36 -16.34 -17.63 -10.00
C GLU A 36 -17.46 -17.51 -11.04
N SER A 37 -18.24 -16.42 -10.98
CA SER A 37 -19.34 -16.19 -11.92
C SER A 37 -18.91 -15.86 -13.36
N PHE A 38 -17.61 -15.62 -13.58
CA PHE A 38 -17.00 -15.34 -14.88
C PHE A 38 -16.04 -16.44 -15.35
N LYS A 39 -15.91 -17.54 -14.61
CA LYS A 39 -15.15 -18.71 -15.08
C LYS A 39 -15.86 -19.40 -16.24
N PRO A 40 -15.09 -20.03 -17.16
CA PRO A 40 -13.62 -20.11 -17.17
C PRO A 40 -12.94 -18.89 -17.82
N LYS A 41 -13.70 -17.90 -18.29
CA LYS A 41 -13.21 -16.84 -19.18
C LYS A 41 -12.36 -15.78 -18.48
N ARG A 42 -12.66 -15.45 -17.22
CA ARG A 42 -11.96 -14.39 -16.48
C ARG A 42 -11.27 -14.92 -15.22
N THR A 43 -10.11 -14.35 -14.93
CA THR A 43 -9.40 -14.57 -13.66
C THR A 43 -9.83 -13.55 -12.62
N ILE A 44 -9.60 -13.84 -11.34
CA ILE A 44 -9.89 -12.91 -10.24
C ILE A 44 -9.17 -11.55 -10.43
N ASN A 45 -7.92 -11.57 -10.90
CA ASN A 45 -7.16 -10.35 -11.19
C ASN A 45 -7.78 -9.55 -12.34
N ALA A 46 -8.26 -10.21 -13.40
CA ALA A 46 -8.92 -9.53 -14.50
C ALA A 46 -10.22 -8.84 -14.04
N VAL A 47 -11.01 -9.53 -13.22
CA VAL A 47 -12.26 -9.01 -12.64
C VAL A 47 -11.97 -7.81 -11.74
N PHE A 48 -10.98 -7.91 -10.85
CA PHE A 48 -10.58 -6.83 -9.97
C PHE A 48 -10.11 -5.58 -10.73
N LEU A 49 -9.18 -5.74 -11.68
CA LEU A 49 -8.65 -4.63 -12.48
C LEU A 49 -9.76 -3.95 -13.28
N HIS A 50 -10.68 -4.73 -13.83
CA HIS A 50 -11.78 -4.19 -14.62
C HIS A 50 -12.84 -3.50 -13.77
N ALA A 51 -13.20 -4.06 -12.61
CA ALA A 51 -14.10 -3.41 -11.66
C ALA A 51 -13.57 -2.04 -11.22
N ARG A 52 -12.26 -1.96 -10.97
CA ARG A 52 -11.56 -0.72 -10.66
C ARG A 52 -11.62 0.28 -11.81
N GLU A 53 -11.50 -0.18 -13.05
CA GLU A 53 -11.58 0.69 -14.23
C GLU A 53 -13.00 1.21 -14.47
N ILE A 54 -14.03 0.36 -14.36
CA ILE A 54 -15.43 0.78 -14.45
C ILE A 54 -15.73 1.83 -13.37
N SER A 55 -15.25 1.62 -12.14
CA SER A 55 -15.45 2.56 -11.03
C SER A 55 -14.81 3.93 -11.27
N ARG A 56 -13.73 3.99 -12.06
CA ARG A 56 -13.09 5.26 -12.45
C ARG A 56 -13.88 6.00 -13.53
N LEU A 57 -14.56 5.28 -14.41
CA LEU A 57 -15.28 5.84 -15.55
C LEU A 57 -16.69 6.30 -15.19
N ASP A 58 -17.42 5.53 -14.37
CA ASP A 58 -18.81 5.84 -14.00
C ASP A 58 -18.90 7.00 -13.00
N SER A 59 -17.81 7.30 -12.33
CA SER A 59 -17.87 8.24 -11.24
C SER A 59 -16.50 8.79 -10.89
N GLY A 60 -16.40 10.11 -10.75
CA GLY A 60 -15.43 10.71 -9.83
C GLY A 60 -15.55 10.20 -8.36
N VAL A 61 -16.36 9.16 -8.12
CA VAL A 61 -16.54 8.41 -6.88
C VAL A 61 -15.67 7.15 -6.97
N ARG A 62 -14.67 7.04 -6.10
CA ARG A 62 -13.96 5.77 -5.89
C ARG A 62 -14.95 4.81 -5.21
N LEU A 63 -15.41 3.79 -5.94
CA LEU A 63 -16.37 2.82 -5.41
C LEU A 63 -15.76 1.84 -4.41
N PHE A 64 -14.43 1.65 -4.40
CA PHE A 64 -13.74 0.69 -3.53
C PHE A 64 -12.34 1.17 -3.15
N ASP A 65 -11.98 1.03 -1.88
CA ASP A 65 -10.58 0.94 -1.41
C ASP A 65 -10.27 -0.56 -1.18
N ASP A 66 -9.01 -0.98 -1.43
CA ASP A 66 -8.52 -2.36 -1.70
C ASP A 66 -8.86 -3.47 -0.69
N ASP A 67 -9.51 -3.19 0.45
CA ASP A 67 -9.89 -4.16 1.48
C ASP A 67 -11.32 -4.00 2.02
N GLY A 68 -12.11 -3.08 1.46
CA GLY A 68 -13.48 -2.79 1.93
C GLY A 68 -13.59 -2.32 3.39
N THR A 69 -12.49 -1.99 4.07
CA THR A 69 -12.50 -1.70 5.51
C THR A 69 -11.72 -0.45 5.94
N LYS A 70 -10.95 0.21 5.07
CA LYS A 70 -10.28 1.46 5.47
C LYS A 70 -11.01 2.73 5.01
N PRO A 71 -11.19 3.73 5.91
CA PRO A 71 -11.73 5.02 5.53
C PRO A 71 -10.82 5.66 4.47
N LYS A 72 -11.44 6.36 3.51
CA LYS A 72 -10.82 7.27 2.54
C LYS A 72 -9.56 7.81 3.17
N SER A 73 -8.40 7.43 2.62
CA SER A 73 -7.07 7.94 2.98
C SER A 73 -7.24 9.22 3.77
N ASP A 74 -7.09 9.13 5.10
CA ASP A 74 -7.13 10.30 5.98
C ASP A 74 -6.40 11.39 5.21
N ILE A 75 -7.12 12.46 4.89
CA ILE A 75 -6.59 13.58 4.13
C ILE A 75 -5.59 14.19 5.09
N PHE A 76 -4.40 13.60 5.15
CA PHE A 76 -3.29 14.05 5.95
C PHE A 76 -2.92 15.39 5.33
N PRO A 77 -3.36 16.51 5.92
CA PRO A 77 -3.29 17.81 5.26
C PRO A 77 -1.83 18.18 4.97
N ASN A 78 -0.90 17.56 5.70
CA ASN A 78 0.51 17.88 5.65
C ASN A 78 1.32 16.97 4.72
N ASN A 79 0.70 16.11 3.90
CA ASN A 79 1.46 15.25 2.97
C ASN A 79 2.27 16.06 1.94
N ASN A 80 1.79 17.23 1.55
CA ASN A 80 2.47 18.13 0.61
C ASN A 80 3.34 19.20 1.30
N VAL A 81 3.31 19.26 2.64
CA VAL A 81 4.12 20.22 3.40
C VAL A 81 5.57 19.73 3.41
N LYS A 82 6.51 20.62 3.07
CA LYS A 82 7.94 20.30 3.08
C LYS A 82 8.39 19.89 4.49
N TRP A 83 9.24 18.87 4.57
CA TRP A 83 9.84 18.45 5.84
C TRP A 83 10.80 19.52 6.35
N THR A 84 10.65 19.90 7.61
CA THR A 84 11.56 20.82 8.31
C THR A 84 12.58 20.04 9.14
N GLU A 85 13.68 20.67 9.52
CA GLU A 85 14.67 20.05 10.42
C GLU A 85 14.06 19.71 11.79
N LYS A 86 13.08 20.50 12.24
CA LYS A 86 12.34 20.22 13.47
C LYS A 86 11.54 18.92 13.33
N ASP A 87 10.82 18.77 12.23
CA ASP A 87 10.07 17.54 11.96
C ASP A 87 11.00 16.32 11.94
N ASP A 88 12.18 16.44 11.32
CA ASP A 88 13.14 15.34 11.28
C ASP A 88 13.66 14.96 12.67
N LYS A 89 13.92 15.94 13.55
CA LYS A 89 14.33 15.69 14.95
C LYS A 89 13.21 14.99 15.72
N ASP A 90 11.99 15.49 15.62
CA ASP A 90 10.82 14.92 16.27
C ASP A 90 10.61 13.48 15.81
N LEU A 91 10.75 13.24 14.51
CA LEU A 91 10.55 11.93 13.90
C LEU A 91 11.63 10.91 14.33
N ILE A 92 12.89 11.34 14.43
CA ILE A 92 13.97 10.51 14.99
C ILE A 92 13.71 10.19 16.46
N HIS A 93 13.30 11.18 17.27
CA HIS A 93 13.00 11.00 18.69
C HIS A 93 11.84 9.99 18.87
N MET A 94 10.74 10.16 18.13
CA MET A 94 9.59 9.25 18.15
C MET A 94 9.98 7.81 17.76
N PHE A 95 10.83 7.65 16.74
CA PHE A 95 11.24 6.34 16.25
C PHE A 95 12.29 5.66 17.15
N LYS A 96 13.35 6.39 17.56
CA LYS A 96 14.49 5.81 18.27
C LYS A 96 14.31 5.75 19.78
N GLU A 97 13.72 6.78 20.38
CA GLU A 97 13.63 6.91 21.84
C GLU A 97 12.27 6.43 22.33
N VAL A 98 11.18 6.91 21.73
CA VAL A 98 9.81 6.56 22.15
C VAL A 98 9.32 5.22 21.61
N LYS A 99 9.92 4.74 20.51
CA LYS A 99 9.53 3.49 19.81
C LYS A 99 8.08 3.48 19.31
N MET A 100 7.56 4.63 18.87
CA MET A 100 6.22 4.73 18.27
C MET A 100 6.13 3.97 16.95
N SER A 101 4.94 3.44 16.67
CA SER A 101 4.61 2.83 15.36
C SER A 101 4.46 3.89 14.26
N TYR A 102 4.55 3.47 12.99
CA TYR A 102 4.35 4.37 11.85
C TYR A 102 2.96 5.01 11.81
N ASP A 103 1.92 4.28 12.24
CA ASP A 103 0.55 4.77 12.26
C ASP A 103 0.37 5.86 13.34
N GLU A 104 0.98 5.71 14.50
CA GLU A 104 0.95 6.72 15.57
C GLU A 104 1.71 7.99 15.17
N MET A 105 2.89 7.82 14.56
CA MET A 105 3.67 8.96 14.03
C MET A 105 2.90 9.69 12.92
N ALA A 106 2.24 8.95 12.03
CA ALA A 106 1.40 9.49 10.96
C ALA A 106 0.25 10.34 11.50
N LYS A 107 -0.50 9.81 12.48
CA LYS A 107 -1.57 10.54 13.17
C LYS A 107 -1.05 11.79 13.87
N ARG A 108 0.08 11.68 14.58
CA ARG A 108 0.66 12.80 15.35
C ARG A 108 1.15 13.94 14.47
N LEU A 109 1.74 13.63 13.31
CA LEU A 109 2.27 14.63 12.37
C LEU A 109 1.23 15.09 11.33
N GLY A 110 0.05 14.46 11.29
CA GLY A 110 -0.94 14.69 10.24
C GLY A 110 -0.39 14.38 8.85
N ARG A 111 0.44 13.34 8.74
CA ARG A 111 1.10 12.87 7.51
C ARG A 111 0.80 11.39 7.30
N SER A 112 0.81 10.95 6.04
CA SER A 112 0.62 9.52 5.73
C SER A 112 1.80 8.67 6.20
N THR A 113 1.51 7.42 6.55
CA THR A 113 2.50 6.40 6.92
C THR A 113 3.59 6.25 5.86
N ASN A 114 3.23 6.26 4.58
CA ASN A 114 4.19 6.22 3.47
C ASN A 114 5.14 7.42 3.46
N SER A 115 4.65 8.62 3.81
CA SER A 115 5.47 9.83 3.93
C SER A 115 6.46 9.71 5.10
N ILE A 116 6.00 9.21 6.26
CA ILE A 116 6.85 8.92 7.42
C ILE A 116 7.97 7.92 7.06
N THR A 117 7.61 6.77 6.50
CA THR A 117 8.56 5.70 6.16
C THR A 117 9.61 6.17 5.14
N SER A 118 9.15 6.86 4.09
CA SER A 118 10.06 7.41 3.07
C SER A 118 11.01 8.44 3.65
N ARG A 119 10.54 9.31 4.56
CA ARG A 119 11.38 10.33 5.20
C ARG A 119 12.41 9.72 6.15
N LEU A 120 12.04 8.74 6.98
CA LEU A 120 12.99 8.00 7.82
C LEU A 120 14.10 7.37 6.99
N CYS A 121 13.73 6.73 5.88
CA CYS A 121 14.70 6.12 4.97
C CYS A 121 15.70 7.17 4.45
N ALA A 122 15.22 8.36 4.05
CA ALA A 122 16.07 9.44 3.60
C ALA A 122 17.01 9.96 4.71
N ILE A 123 16.48 10.23 5.91
CA ILE A 123 17.28 10.68 7.08
C ILE A 123 18.38 9.66 7.43
N CYS A 124 18.04 8.38 7.45
CA CYS A 124 19.00 7.31 7.75
C CYS A 124 20.06 7.21 6.65
N LYS A 125 19.67 7.32 5.37
CA LYS A 125 20.61 7.35 4.25
C LYS A 125 21.57 8.53 4.32
N ASP A 126 21.10 9.73 4.66
CA ASP A 126 21.94 10.93 4.72
C ASP A 126 22.95 10.91 5.87
N LYS A 127 22.61 10.26 6.99
CA LYS A 127 23.56 10.09 8.11
C LYS A 127 24.60 9.00 7.84
N ASP A 128 24.28 8.05 6.97
CA ASP A 128 25.15 6.95 6.59
C ASP A 128 25.91 7.17 5.26
N THR A 129 25.50 8.08 4.37
CA THR A 129 26.26 8.36 3.13
C THR A 129 27.60 9.04 3.38
N ASN A 130 27.85 9.54 4.60
CA ASN A 130 29.17 10.01 5.03
C ASN A 130 30.00 8.99 5.83
N ARG A 131 29.46 7.81 6.17
CA ARG A 131 30.19 6.72 6.88
C ARG A 131 30.15 5.35 6.20
N LEU A 132 29.19 5.07 5.33
CA LEU A 132 28.91 3.75 4.75
C LEU A 132 29.22 3.62 3.24
N ARG A 133 30.06 4.49 2.66
CA ARG A 133 30.82 4.07 1.44
C ARG A 133 31.81 2.94 1.73
N ASN A 134 32.09 2.64 3.01
CA ASN A 134 33.00 1.55 3.41
C ASN A 134 32.33 0.42 4.22
N TYR A 135 31.01 0.43 4.41
CA TYR A 135 30.30 -0.65 5.10
C TYR A 135 29.03 -0.99 4.31
N THR A 136 29.27 -1.62 3.17
CA THR A 136 28.23 -2.18 2.33
C THR A 136 27.52 -3.34 3.05
N PHE A 137 26.22 -3.15 3.25
CA PHE A 137 25.17 -4.13 2.98
C PHE A 137 25.10 -5.47 3.74
N SER A 138 25.99 -5.78 4.69
CA SER A 138 25.94 -7.09 5.40
C SER A 138 25.11 -7.09 6.69
N SER A 139 25.21 -6.09 7.57
CA SER A 139 24.81 -6.31 8.98
C SER A 139 23.30 -6.22 9.30
N LEU A 140 22.47 -5.66 8.40
CA LEU A 140 21.03 -5.53 8.66
C LEU A 140 20.24 -6.79 8.28
N PHE A 141 20.75 -7.59 7.34
CA PHE A 141 20.20 -8.93 7.06
C PHE A 141 20.65 -9.96 8.10
N ASP A 142 21.84 -9.80 8.69
CA ASP A 142 22.33 -10.69 9.76
C ASP A 142 21.52 -10.57 11.06
N SER A 143 21.01 -9.38 11.38
CA SER A 143 20.19 -9.17 12.60
C SER A 143 18.78 -9.76 12.49
N ILE A 144 18.19 -9.79 11.29
CA ILE A 144 16.86 -10.39 11.07
C ILE A 144 16.96 -11.92 11.02
N ARG A 145 18.06 -12.48 10.54
CA ARG A 145 18.29 -13.94 10.55
C ARG A 145 18.49 -14.46 11.98
N PHE A 146 19.10 -13.69 12.87
CA PHE A 146 19.31 -14.11 14.27
C PHE A 146 17.98 -14.20 15.07
N LEU A 147 16.97 -13.40 14.72
CA LEU A 147 15.65 -13.44 15.37
C LEU A 147 14.75 -14.59 14.85
N ILE A 148 15.03 -15.14 13.67
CA ILE A 148 14.21 -16.23 13.09
C ILE A 148 14.74 -17.63 13.47
N TYR A 149 16.01 -17.78 13.88
CA TYR A 149 16.62 -19.07 14.23
C TYR A 149 16.88 -19.31 15.72
N ALA A 150 16.55 -18.37 16.61
CA ALA A 150 16.65 -18.60 18.06
C ALA A 150 15.48 -19.49 18.53
N LYS A 151 15.71 -20.81 18.58
CA LYS A 151 14.84 -21.77 19.28
C LYS A 151 14.68 -21.33 20.74
N PRO A 152 13.48 -21.44 21.35
CA PRO A 152 13.34 -21.26 22.77
C PRO A 152 14.09 -22.38 23.51
N LEU A 153 15.11 -22.01 24.27
CA LEU A 153 15.63 -22.83 25.36
C LEU A 153 14.60 -22.78 26.48
N ASN A 154 13.73 -23.77 26.53
CA ASN A 154 12.99 -24.09 27.74
C ASN A 154 13.33 -25.52 28.18
N GLN A 155 13.60 -25.57 29.48
CA GLN A 155 14.04 -26.67 30.34
C GLN A 155 12.97 -27.75 30.49
#